data_AF-A0A9R0RC51-F1
#
_entry.id   AF-A0A9R0RC51-F1
#
_cell.length_a   1.000
_cell.length_b   1.000
_cell.length_c   1.000
_cell.angle_alpha   90.00
_cell.angle_beta   90.00
_cell.angle_gamma   90.00
#
_symmetry.space_group_name_H-M   'P 1'
#
loop_
_entity.id
_entity.type
_entity.pdbx_description
1 polymer ?
#
loop_
_entity_poly.entity_id
_entity_poly.type
_entity_poly.pdbx_seq_one_letter_code
_entity_poly.pdbx_strand_id
1 'polypeptide(L)'
;MDVLGNTASVAQLVGTVGRLISKIIDAARTARQNKRECEYLTVRLSVIGEVLPRLPQRAEVKRSLTELGKTLGEAHQLVLACQNWSTARQLIVARRHADSLKEVNGRIDSHIGLLNLVFTTSGSGDQTRPPNHIHTDAASPGCYLGGPAAPVRLTWAQIAAATDYFADELSRRSSEVLYKGRLRDGTETEVAVKVLSKNGRQDVEGAVVAEVEILFPLRHPHIVRLVGWCSEEQDRIIVYHHEHMSNGTLRDHLLRVRVRARLRGGSSFSSSPVRSTWKARVEVLLGASRAIEHLHRCGVIHRNVTSFNILLDGSWAPRLSGFGQAILLAAPGDQVDTEVVGTPAYVDPEYRRTECMDSVLLAIRNRKLRDVMVRRPAATPRQLEALELVAHTAECCLFSDGNDRPAMSNVVANLARALTIINTKQSAIS
;
A
#
# COMPACT_ATOMS: atom_id res chain seq x y z
N MET A 1 37.62 -26.47 -44.39
CA MET A 1 36.90 -25.19 -44.49
C MET A 1 35.46 -25.54 -44.84
N ASP A 2 34.40 -25.21 -44.10
CA ASP A 2 34.24 -24.40 -42.90
C ASP A 2 32.82 -24.73 -42.37
N VAL A 3 32.68 -25.43 -41.25
CA VAL A 3 31.37 -25.56 -40.55
C VAL A 3 31.64 -25.56 -39.04
N LEU A 4 32.30 -24.52 -38.55
CA LEU A 4 32.15 -24.12 -37.16
C LEU A 4 30.79 -23.44 -37.04
N GLY A 5 29.77 -24.24 -36.73
CA GLY A 5 28.46 -23.74 -36.31
C GLY A 5 28.66 -22.78 -35.14
N ASN A 6 28.58 -21.49 -35.44
CA ASN A 6 28.82 -20.40 -34.50
C ASN A 6 27.65 -20.33 -33.51
N THR A 7 27.57 -21.28 -32.59
CA THR A 7 26.50 -21.28 -31.58
C THR A 7 26.85 -20.24 -30.53
N ALA A 8 26.28 -19.05 -30.64
CA ALA A 8 26.53 -17.94 -29.71
C ALA A 8 26.44 -18.41 -28.25
N SER A 9 27.41 -18.05 -27.41
CA SER A 9 27.35 -18.34 -25.98
C SER A 9 26.22 -17.57 -25.30
N VAL A 10 25.75 -18.00 -24.13
CA VAL A 10 24.72 -17.26 -23.38
C VAL A 10 25.23 -15.84 -23.06
N ALA A 11 26.51 -15.67 -22.76
CA ALA A 11 27.13 -14.35 -22.60
C ALA A 11 27.07 -13.47 -23.88
N GLN A 12 27.32 -14.04 -25.06
CA GLN A 12 27.20 -13.31 -26.33
C GLN A 12 25.76 -12.92 -26.65
N LEU A 13 24.79 -13.79 -26.33
CA LEU A 13 23.37 -13.50 -26.46
C LEU A 13 22.93 -12.42 -25.49
N VAL A 14 23.34 -12.49 -24.22
CA VAL A 14 23.10 -11.45 -23.20
C VAL A 14 23.58 -10.08 -23.69
N GLY A 15 24.82 -9.99 -24.20
CA GLY A 15 25.34 -8.73 -24.73
C GLY A 15 24.59 -8.22 -25.95
N THR A 16 24.12 -9.13 -26.82
CA THR A 16 23.37 -8.76 -28.04
C THR A 16 21.95 -8.30 -27.72
N VAL A 17 21.25 -9.04 -26.86
CA VAL A 17 19.90 -8.71 -26.38
C VAL A 17 19.94 -7.41 -25.57
N GLY A 18 20.94 -7.23 -24.70
CA GLY A 18 21.12 -6.00 -23.92
C GLY A 18 21.30 -4.76 -24.79
N ARG A 19 22.15 -4.84 -25.84
CA ARG A 19 22.29 -3.73 -26.81
C ARG A 19 20.99 -3.42 -27.56
N LEU A 20 20.22 -4.45 -27.90
CA LEU A 20 18.94 -4.29 -28.59
C LEU A 20 17.90 -3.62 -27.70
N ILE A 21 17.85 -4.00 -26.41
CA ILE A 21 17.02 -3.36 -25.38
C ILE A 21 17.31 -1.86 -25.30
N SER A 22 18.58 -1.47 -25.16
CA SER A 22 18.95 -0.04 -25.07
C SER A 22 18.48 0.74 -26.30
N LYS A 23 18.66 0.19 -27.51
CA LYS A 23 18.19 0.80 -28.75
C LYS A 23 16.67 1.00 -28.77
N ILE A 24 15.90 0.01 -28.31
CA ILE A 24 14.44 0.10 -28.28
C ILE A 24 13.99 1.15 -27.27
N ILE A 25 14.61 1.20 -26.08
CA ILE A 25 14.29 2.19 -25.05
C ILE A 25 14.55 3.62 -25.57
N ASP A 26 15.70 3.85 -26.18
CA ASP A 26 16.01 5.17 -26.77
C ASP A 26 15.06 5.52 -27.91
N ALA A 27 14.69 4.52 -28.72
CA ALA A 27 13.72 4.72 -29.78
C ALA A 27 12.30 5.02 -29.25
N ALA A 28 11.89 4.38 -28.16
CA ALA A 28 10.59 4.56 -27.55
C ALA A 28 10.43 5.95 -26.92
N ARG A 29 11.51 6.53 -26.36
CA ARG A 29 11.52 7.90 -25.82
C ARG A 29 11.18 8.96 -26.86
N THR A 30 11.51 8.72 -28.14
CA THR A 30 11.25 9.65 -29.24
C THR A 30 9.96 9.31 -30.02
N ALA A 31 9.21 8.30 -29.58
CA ALA A 31 7.97 7.89 -30.23
C ALA A 31 6.90 9.00 -30.14
N ARG A 32 6.31 9.33 -31.30
CA ARG A 32 5.25 10.35 -31.40
C ARG A 32 3.85 9.75 -31.30
N GLN A 33 3.71 8.44 -31.52
CA GLN A 33 2.46 7.67 -31.44
C GLN A 33 2.55 6.50 -30.47
N ASN A 34 1.40 5.98 -30.05
CA ASN A 34 1.28 4.81 -29.17
C ASN A 34 2.14 4.92 -27.89
N LYS A 35 2.26 6.16 -27.36
CA LYS A 35 3.13 6.49 -26.22
C LYS A 35 2.93 5.57 -25.03
N ARG A 36 1.67 5.25 -24.67
CA ARG A 36 1.36 4.33 -23.58
C ARG A 36 1.98 2.94 -23.78
N GLU A 37 1.89 2.38 -24.99
CA GLU A 37 2.45 1.05 -25.29
C GLU A 37 3.98 1.08 -25.37
N CYS A 38 4.56 2.18 -25.88
CA CYS A 38 6.01 2.42 -25.93
C CYS A 38 6.61 2.64 -24.54
N GLU A 39 5.92 3.38 -23.67
CA GLU A 39 6.28 3.58 -22.25
C GLU A 39 6.18 2.26 -21.50
N TYR A 40 5.07 1.53 -21.68
CA TYR A 40 4.92 0.19 -21.13
C TYR A 40 6.08 -0.70 -21.58
N LEU A 41 6.49 -0.64 -22.86
CA LEU A 41 7.58 -1.45 -23.42
C LEU A 41 8.92 -1.08 -22.80
N THR A 42 9.18 0.21 -22.66
CA THR A 42 10.38 0.73 -22.01
C THR A 42 10.53 0.17 -20.60
N VAL A 43 9.47 0.18 -19.79
CA VAL A 43 9.49 -0.37 -18.42
C VAL A 43 9.92 -1.84 -18.43
N ARG A 44 9.32 -2.67 -19.28
CA ARG A 44 9.60 -4.13 -19.32
C ARG A 44 10.98 -4.45 -19.87
N LEU A 45 11.45 -3.69 -20.85
CA LEU A 45 12.78 -3.87 -21.41
C LEU A 45 13.88 -3.46 -20.42
N SER A 46 13.65 -2.43 -19.60
CA SER A 46 14.56 -2.08 -18.50
C SER A 46 14.73 -3.24 -17.53
N VAL A 47 13.62 -3.88 -17.14
CA VAL A 47 13.62 -5.06 -16.25
C VAL A 47 14.42 -6.22 -16.86
N ILE A 48 14.21 -6.52 -18.14
CA ILE A 48 14.98 -7.57 -18.83
C ILE A 48 16.47 -7.21 -18.83
N GLY A 49 16.80 -5.95 -19.15
CA GLY A 49 18.18 -5.44 -19.18
C GLY A 49 18.95 -5.70 -17.89
N GLU A 50 18.29 -5.56 -16.74
CA GLU A 50 18.89 -5.77 -15.42
C GLU A 50 19.04 -7.25 -15.04
N VAL A 51 18.15 -8.11 -15.53
CA VAL A 51 18.18 -9.56 -15.26
C VAL A 51 19.18 -10.29 -16.16
N LEU A 52 19.40 -9.80 -17.39
CA LEU A 52 20.26 -10.45 -18.40
C LEU A 52 21.66 -10.84 -17.89
N PRO A 53 22.42 -9.99 -17.17
CA PRO A 53 23.75 -10.35 -16.67
C PRO A 53 23.76 -11.46 -15.62
N ARG A 54 22.61 -11.73 -14.99
CA ARG A 54 22.46 -12.68 -13.87
C ARG A 54 22.02 -14.08 -14.33
N LEU A 55 21.85 -14.29 -15.63
CA LEU A 55 21.33 -15.53 -16.19
C LEU A 55 22.36 -16.68 -16.12
N PRO A 56 21.96 -17.88 -15.69
CA PRO A 56 22.84 -19.03 -15.65
C PRO A 56 23.22 -19.47 -17.07
N GLN A 57 24.46 -19.94 -17.26
CA GLN A 57 24.99 -20.39 -18.55
C GLN A 57 24.44 -21.79 -18.93
N ARG A 58 23.12 -21.90 -19.16
CA ARG A 58 22.41 -23.15 -19.48
C ARG A 58 21.81 -23.15 -20.88
N ALA A 59 21.56 -24.35 -21.43
CA ALA A 59 21.03 -24.52 -22.78
C ALA A 59 19.58 -24.01 -22.92
N GLU A 60 18.76 -24.16 -21.86
CA GLU A 60 17.38 -23.68 -21.80
C GLU A 60 17.32 -22.15 -21.88
N VAL A 61 18.24 -21.48 -21.16
CA VAL A 61 18.40 -20.02 -21.19
C VAL A 61 18.83 -19.54 -22.57
N LYS A 62 19.74 -20.26 -23.24
CA LYS A 62 20.18 -19.94 -24.60
C LYS A 62 19.02 -19.94 -25.60
N ARG A 63 18.11 -20.91 -25.51
CA ARG A 63 16.91 -20.97 -26.36
C ARG A 63 15.99 -19.79 -26.07
N SER A 64 15.69 -19.52 -24.81
CA SER A 64 14.83 -18.40 -24.39
C SER A 64 15.38 -17.03 -24.80
N LEU A 65 16.71 -16.81 -24.67
CA LEU A 65 17.36 -15.57 -25.11
C LEU A 65 17.34 -15.39 -26.63
N THR A 66 17.43 -16.48 -27.38
CA THR A 66 17.36 -16.45 -28.85
C THR A 66 15.97 -16.03 -29.31
N GLU A 67 14.92 -16.62 -28.74
CA GLU A 67 13.53 -16.27 -29.04
C GLU A 67 13.19 -14.85 -28.57
N LEU A 68 13.65 -14.45 -27.38
CA LEU A 68 13.52 -13.08 -26.90
C LEU A 68 14.19 -12.09 -27.86
N GLY A 69 15.39 -12.40 -28.35
CA GLY A 69 16.10 -11.58 -29.33
C GLY A 69 15.29 -11.34 -30.61
N LYS A 70 14.57 -12.36 -31.12
CA LYS A 70 13.67 -12.23 -32.28
C LYS A 70 12.50 -11.31 -31.97
N THR A 71 11.81 -11.55 -30.85
CA THR A 71 10.66 -10.75 -30.41
C THR A 71 11.05 -9.28 -30.20
N LEU A 72 12.24 -9.02 -29.65
CA LEU A 72 12.79 -7.67 -29.51
C LEU A 72 13.14 -7.03 -30.87
N GLY A 73 13.59 -7.82 -31.84
CA GLY A 73 13.81 -7.34 -33.20
C GLY A 73 12.52 -6.81 -33.83
N GLU A 74 11.41 -7.52 -33.65
CA GLU A 74 10.08 -7.09 -34.08
C GLU A 74 9.62 -5.85 -33.32
N ALA A 75 9.80 -5.83 -31.99
CA ALA A 75 9.48 -4.68 -31.14
C ALA A 75 10.22 -3.41 -31.62
N HIS A 76 11.50 -3.53 -31.93
CA HIS A 76 12.31 -2.41 -32.41
C HIS A 76 11.76 -1.81 -33.70
N GLN A 77 11.35 -2.64 -34.67
CA GLN A 77 10.77 -2.14 -35.93
C GLN A 77 9.44 -1.42 -35.69
N LEU A 78 8.58 -1.95 -34.80
CA LEU A 78 7.30 -1.31 -34.45
C LEU A 78 7.51 0.03 -33.74
N VAL A 79 8.50 0.12 -32.85
CA VAL A 79 8.84 1.37 -32.16
C VAL A 79 9.40 2.42 -33.12
N LEU A 80 10.28 2.04 -34.05
CA LEU A 80 10.76 2.93 -35.11
C LEU A 80 9.60 3.41 -36.01
N ALA A 81 8.62 2.54 -36.30
CA ALA A 81 7.42 2.94 -37.03
C ALA A 81 6.57 3.99 -36.27
N CYS A 82 6.66 4.03 -34.93
CA CYS A 82 6.00 5.02 -34.08
C CYS A 82 6.74 6.38 -34.01
N GLN A 83 7.96 6.48 -34.52
CA GLN A 83 8.72 7.75 -34.65
C GLN A 83 8.38 8.49 -35.95
N ASN A 84 8.22 7.73 -37.05
CA ASN A 84 8.03 8.28 -38.39
C ASN A 84 6.56 8.64 -38.65
N TRP A 85 6.24 9.92 -38.47
CA TRP A 85 4.93 10.50 -38.77
C TRP A 85 4.94 11.27 -40.09
N SER A 86 4.17 10.80 -41.07
CA SER A 86 3.73 11.63 -42.20
C SER A 86 2.21 11.68 -42.20
N THR A 87 1.66 12.83 -42.62
CA THR A 87 0.21 13.09 -42.70
C THR A 87 -0.55 12.07 -43.56
N ALA A 88 0.17 11.27 -44.36
CA ALA A 88 -0.36 10.20 -45.20
C ALA A 88 -0.68 8.87 -44.47
N ARG A 89 -0.23 8.66 -43.22
CA ARG A 89 -0.49 7.42 -42.46
C ARG A 89 -1.82 7.50 -41.71
N GLN A 90 -2.89 7.02 -42.36
CA GLN A 90 -4.25 6.97 -41.84
C GLN A 90 -4.39 6.16 -40.52
N LEU A 91 -5.39 6.52 -39.70
CA LEU A 91 -5.77 5.93 -38.40
C LEU A 91 -5.77 4.38 -38.35
N ILE A 92 -6.05 3.72 -39.47
CA ILE A 92 -6.08 2.25 -39.60
C ILE A 92 -4.68 1.64 -39.37
N VAL A 93 -3.64 2.28 -39.90
CA VAL A 93 -2.24 1.82 -39.75
C VAL A 93 -1.77 2.01 -38.31
N ALA A 94 -2.13 3.14 -37.68
CA ALA A 94 -1.79 3.41 -36.27
C ALA A 94 -2.44 2.40 -35.31
N ARG A 95 -3.71 2.01 -35.58
CA ARG A 95 -4.42 0.97 -34.81
C ARG A 95 -3.78 -0.40 -35.00
N ARG A 96 -3.44 -0.78 -36.23
CA ARG A 96 -2.75 -2.05 -36.52
C ARG A 96 -1.39 -2.13 -35.80
N HIS A 97 -0.64 -1.03 -35.77
CA HIS A 97 0.61 -0.94 -35.02
C HIS A 97 0.40 -1.04 -33.51
N ALA A 98 -0.66 -0.44 -32.96
CA ALA A 98 -1.00 -0.57 -31.54
C ALA A 98 -1.36 -2.02 -31.17
N ASP A 99 -2.14 -2.71 -32.01
CA ASP A 99 -2.49 -4.12 -31.79
C ASP A 99 -1.25 -5.03 -31.90
N SER A 100 -0.37 -4.75 -32.88
CA SER A 100 0.90 -5.48 -33.03
C SER A 100 1.86 -5.22 -31.85
N LEU A 101 1.91 -3.98 -31.34
CA LEU A 101 2.67 -3.63 -30.14
C LEU A 101 2.15 -4.40 -28.92
N LYS A 102 0.82 -4.49 -28.74
CA LYS A 102 0.22 -5.29 -27.67
C LYS A 102 0.54 -6.77 -27.77
N GLU A 103 0.54 -7.33 -28.98
CA GLU A 103 0.89 -8.73 -29.21
C GLU A 103 2.37 -9.01 -28.91
N VAL A 104 3.27 -8.15 -29.40
CA VAL A 104 4.71 -8.22 -29.08
C VAL A 104 4.94 -8.06 -27.58
N ASN A 105 4.20 -7.15 -26.95
CA ASN A 105 4.21 -6.93 -25.51
C ASN A 105 3.84 -8.21 -24.73
N GLY A 106 2.76 -8.89 -25.11
CA GLY A 106 2.35 -10.16 -24.48
C GLY A 106 3.35 -11.31 -24.69
N ARG A 107 4.04 -11.35 -25.84
CA ARG A 107 5.13 -12.31 -26.09
C ARG A 107 6.36 -12.01 -25.24
N ILE A 108 6.73 -10.74 -25.06
CA ILE A 108 7.79 -10.33 -24.13
C ILE A 108 7.45 -10.74 -22.70
N ASP A 109 6.19 -10.53 -22.27
CA ASP A 109 5.72 -10.93 -20.93
C ASP A 109 5.81 -12.46 -20.73
N SER A 110 5.51 -13.23 -21.79
CA SER A 110 5.67 -14.70 -21.80
C SER A 110 7.14 -15.12 -21.65
N HIS A 111 8.07 -14.44 -22.33
CA HIS A 111 9.50 -14.69 -22.18
C HIS A 111 10.01 -14.34 -20.78
N ILE A 112 9.51 -13.25 -20.17
CA ILE A 112 9.84 -12.89 -18.78
C ILE A 112 9.36 -13.99 -17.82
N GLY A 113 8.14 -14.50 -17.99
CA GLY A 113 7.61 -15.61 -17.20
C GLY A 113 8.48 -16.87 -17.29
N LEU A 114 8.95 -17.22 -18.48
CA LEU A 114 9.83 -18.37 -18.69
C LEU A 114 11.23 -18.18 -18.08
N LEU A 115 11.82 -16.99 -18.20
CA LEU A 115 13.10 -16.69 -17.56
C LEU A 115 13.00 -16.78 -16.03
N ASN A 116 11.90 -16.29 -15.44
CA ASN A 116 11.64 -16.38 -13.99
C ASN A 116 11.46 -17.83 -13.50
N LEU A 117 10.82 -18.69 -14.28
CA LEU A 117 10.67 -20.11 -13.94
C LEU A 117 12.02 -20.85 -13.91
N VAL A 118 12.94 -20.47 -14.82
CA VAL A 118 14.30 -21.02 -14.86
C VAL A 118 15.16 -20.52 -13.68
N PHE A 119 14.90 -19.29 -13.19
CA PHE A 119 15.54 -18.77 -11.98
C PHE A 119 15.07 -19.48 -10.70
N THR A 120 13.75 -19.69 -10.54
CA THR A 120 13.14 -20.23 -9.31
C THR A 120 13.43 -21.72 -9.07
N THR A 121 13.63 -22.49 -10.13
CA THR A 121 14.06 -23.91 -10.04
C THR A 121 15.51 -24.09 -9.57
N SER A 122 16.24 -23.00 -9.31
CA SER A 122 17.63 -23.02 -8.84
C SER A 122 17.81 -22.57 -7.38
N GLY A 123 16.73 -22.41 -6.60
CA GLY A 123 16.77 -21.92 -5.22
C GLY A 123 16.26 -22.91 -4.17
N SER A 124 16.84 -24.10 -4.06
CA SER A 124 16.72 -24.91 -2.84
C SER A 124 17.94 -24.65 -1.96
N GLY A 125 17.74 -23.91 -0.87
CA GLY A 125 18.74 -23.72 0.17
C GLY A 125 19.18 -22.28 0.33
N ASP A 126 18.36 -21.47 1.00
CA ASP A 126 18.85 -20.69 2.14
C ASP A 126 17.66 -20.19 2.98
N GLN A 127 17.33 -20.92 4.05
CA GLN A 127 16.47 -20.38 5.11
C GLN A 127 17.34 -19.44 5.97
N THR A 128 17.52 -18.21 5.53
CA THR A 128 18.19 -17.19 6.34
C THR A 128 17.21 -16.63 7.37
N ARG A 129 17.54 -16.85 8.65
CA ARG A 129 16.95 -16.24 9.83
C ARG A 129 16.91 -14.70 9.70
N PRO A 130 15.94 -14.03 10.35
CA PRO A 130 15.90 -12.57 10.39
C PRO A 130 17.20 -11.99 10.98
N PRO A 131 17.61 -10.78 10.59
CA PRO A 131 18.81 -10.15 11.13
C PRO A 131 18.63 -9.82 12.61
N ASN A 132 19.53 -10.37 13.44
CA ASN A 132 19.85 -10.12 14.84
C ASN A 132 18.73 -9.63 15.79
N HIS A 133 18.40 -10.53 16.73
CA HIS A 133 17.74 -10.26 17.99
C HIS A 133 18.43 -9.10 18.75
N ILE A 134 17.69 -8.02 18.96
CA ILE A 134 17.83 -7.23 20.18
C ILE A 134 17.03 -7.99 21.25
N HIS A 135 17.70 -8.32 22.36
CA HIS A 135 17.09 -8.98 23.51
C HIS A 135 15.80 -8.26 23.93
N THR A 136 14.69 -8.96 23.87
CA THR A 136 13.41 -8.57 24.48
C THR A 136 13.20 -9.45 25.69
N ASP A 137 13.76 -9.03 26.82
CA ASP A 137 13.21 -9.44 28.11
C ASP A 137 12.06 -8.48 28.46
N ALA A 138 10.92 -9.07 28.80
CA ALA A 138 9.65 -8.44 29.19
C ALA A 138 8.68 -7.99 28.07
N ALA A 139 8.05 -8.95 27.37
CA ALA A 139 6.73 -8.76 26.78
C ALA A 139 5.79 -9.92 27.16
N SER A 140 4.55 -9.58 27.50
CA SER A 140 3.55 -10.52 28.03
C SER A 140 3.20 -11.64 27.02
N PRO A 141 3.12 -12.92 27.44
CA PRO A 141 3.06 -14.08 26.54
C PRO A 141 1.73 -14.28 25.79
N GLY A 142 0.79 -13.33 25.86
CA GLY A 142 -0.57 -13.47 25.33
C GLY A 142 -0.83 -12.85 23.95
N CYS A 143 0.10 -12.07 23.39
CA CYS A 143 -0.13 -11.30 22.15
C CYS A 143 0.23 -12.05 20.86
N TYR A 144 0.87 -13.21 20.97
CA TYR A 144 1.41 -13.99 19.84
C TYR A 144 0.74 -15.36 19.76
N LEU A 145 -0.53 -15.41 19.34
CA LEU A 145 -1.21 -16.69 19.08
C LEU A 145 -0.91 -17.17 17.65
N GLY A 146 -0.52 -18.44 17.53
CA GLY A 146 -0.10 -19.08 16.29
C GLY A 146 -1.19 -19.15 15.21
N GLY A 147 -0.79 -18.81 13.97
CA GLY A 147 -1.55 -18.88 12.72
C GLY A 147 -1.16 -17.75 11.75
N PRO A 148 -1.69 -17.74 10.51
CA PRO A 148 -1.19 -18.38 9.28
C PRO A 148 0.27 -18.03 8.93
N ALA A 149 0.77 -18.46 7.75
CA ALA A 149 2.15 -18.24 7.29
C ALA A 149 2.71 -16.85 7.62
N ALA A 150 3.96 -16.84 8.11
CA ALA A 150 4.72 -15.63 8.37
C ALA A 150 4.78 -14.77 7.09
N PRO A 151 4.78 -13.43 7.20
CA PRO A 151 4.99 -12.59 6.04
C PRO A 151 6.32 -12.96 5.39
N VAL A 152 6.31 -12.98 4.08
CA VAL A 152 7.43 -13.48 3.28
C VAL A 152 8.19 -12.32 2.66
N ARG A 153 9.50 -12.47 2.58
CA ARG A 153 10.31 -11.60 1.72
C ARG A 153 9.98 -11.96 0.27
N LEU A 154 9.49 -10.97 -0.46
CA LEU A 154 9.15 -11.07 -1.87
C LEU A 154 10.26 -10.41 -2.69
N THR A 155 10.52 -10.94 -3.87
CA THR A 155 11.41 -10.30 -4.84
C THR A 155 10.66 -9.20 -5.58
N TRP A 156 11.39 -8.22 -6.11
CA TRP A 156 10.78 -7.16 -6.92
C TRP A 156 10.03 -7.76 -8.13
N ALA A 157 10.60 -8.79 -8.75
CA ALA A 157 9.97 -9.50 -9.87
C ALA A 157 8.62 -10.15 -9.49
N GLN A 158 8.51 -10.73 -8.28
CA GLN A 158 7.24 -11.26 -7.78
C GLN A 158 6.22 -10.15 -7.57
N ILE A 159 6.63 -9.00 -7.02
CA ILE A 159 5.77 -7.83 -6.84
C ILE A 159 5.29 -7.29 -8.18
N ALA A 160 6.20 -7.06 -9.13
CA ALA A 160 5.88 -6.55 -10.46
C ALA A 160 4.92 -7.49 -11.19
N ALA A 161 5.17 -8.81 -11.16
CA ALA A 161 4.25 -9.78 -11.75
C ALA A 161 2.87 -9.78 -11.05
N ALA A 162 2.84 -9.62 -9.73
CA ALA A 162 1.59 -9.59 -8.97
C ALA A 162 0.76 -8.34 -9.24
N THR A 163 1.38 -7.20 -9.49
CA THR A 163 0.69 -5.92 -9.74
C THR A 163 0.45 -5.63 -11.22
N ASP A 164 0.70 -6.60 -12.11
CA ASP A 164 0.68 -6.39 -13.55
C ASP A 164 1.55 -5.18 -13.96
N TYR A 165 2.77 -5.17 -13.43
CA TYR A 165 3.74 -4.07 -13.55
C TYR A 165 3.16 -2.73 -13.08
N PHE A 166 2.50 -2.73 -11.92
CA PHE A 166 1.93 -1.55 -11.27
C PHE A 166 0.82 -0.87 -12.09
N ALA A 167 0.01 -1.65 -12.81
CA ALA A 167 -1.04 -1.14 -13.69
C ALA A 167 -2.25 -0.53 -12.95
N ASP A 168 -2.63 -1.07 -11.79
CA ASP A 168 -3.80 -0.63 -11.02
C ASP A 168 -3.40 0.19 -9.78
N GLU A 169 -3.30 1.50 -9.94
CA GLU A 169 -3.07 2.44 -8.84
C GLU A 169 -4.36 2.65 -8.03
N LEU A 170 -4.32 2.24 -6.77
CA LEU A 170 -5.40 2.46 -5.79
C LEU A 170 -5.35 3.88 -5.24
N SER A 171 -4.16 4.37 -4.90
CA SER A 171 -3.96 5.68 -4.29
C SER A 171 -2.51 6.17 -4.44
N ARG A 172 -2.33 7.48 -4.51
CA ARG A 172 -1.03 8.15 -4.51
C ARG A 172 -1.00 9.29 -3.50
N ARG A 173 0.11 9.36 -2.76
CA ARG A 173 0.40 10.37 -1.75
C ARG A 173 1.81 10.90 -1.98
N SER A 174 2.20 11.94 -1.24
CA SER A 174 3.49 12.61 -1.44
C SER A 174 4.70 11.69 -1.30
N SER A 175 4.63 10.69 -0.41
CA SER A 175 5.74 9.79 -0.07
C SER A 175 5.46 8.31 -0.33
N GLU A 176 4.29 7.97 -0.88
CA GLU A 176 3.88 6.57 -1.10
C GLU A 176 2.83 6.43 -2.21
N VAL A 177 2.87 5.30 -2.90
CA VAL A 177 1.87 4.89 -3.89
C VAL A 177 1.38 3.49 -3.55
N LEU A 178 0.10 3.25 -3.70
CA LEU A 178 -0.56 1.99 -3.39
C LEU A 178 -1.14 1.39 -4.66
N TYR A 179 -0.81 0.14 -4.93
CA TYR A 179 -1.25 -0.61 -6.10
C TYR A 179 -2.05 -1.84 -5.69
N LYS A 180 -3.00 -2.26 -6.52
CA LYS A 180 -3.65 -3.57 -6.38
C LYS A 180 -2.80 -4.63 -7.08
N GLY A 181 -2.75 -5.82 -6.49
CA GLY A 181 -2.12 -6.97 -7.12
C GLY A 181 -2.74 -8.29 -6.68
N ARG A 182 -2.21 -9.37 -7.23
CA ARG A 182 -2.59 -10.75 -6.95
C ARG A 182 -1.33 -11.63 -6.93
N LEU A 183 -0.99 -12.17 -5.76
CA LEU A 183 0.15 -13.08 -5.63
C LEU A 183 -0.20 -14.46 -6.21
N ARG A 184 0.71 -15.04 -7.00
CA ARG A 184 0.57 -16.39 -7.58
C ARG A 184 1.24 -17.44 -6.69
N ASP A 185 0.83 -17.49 -5.43
CA ASP A 185 1.36 -18.41 -4.40
C ASP A 185 0.56 -19.72 -4.29
N GLY A 186 -0.28 -20.02 -5.28
CA GLY A 186 -1.20 -21.17 -5.29
C GLY A 186 -2.60 -20.84 -4.74
N THR A 187 -2.79 -19.71 -4.06
CA THR A 187 -4.09 -19.27 -3.53
C THR A 187 -4.69 -18.04 -4.21
N GLU A 188 -3.95 -17.42 -5.15
CA GLU A 188 -4.33 -16.17 -5.82
C GLU A 188 -4.72 -15.04 -4.85
N THR A 189 -3.94 -14.87 -3.78
CA THR A 189 -4.24 -13.87 -2.75
C THR A 189 -4.23 -12.46 -3.33
N GLU A 190 -5.35 -11.73 -3.20
CA GLU A 190 -5.41 -10.30 -3.53
C GLU A 190 -4.62 -9.47 -2.52
N VAL A 191 -3.71 -8.65 -3.03
CA VAL A 191 -2.79 -7.84 -2.22
C VAL A 191 -2.86 -6.36 -2.56
N ALA A 192 -2.53 -5.54 -1.58
CA ALA A 192 -2.25 -4.13 -1.76
C ALA A 192 -0.75 -3.89 -1.57
N VAL A 193 -0.10 -3.35 -2.60
CA VAL A 193 1.33 -3.15 -2.67
C VAL A 193 1.63 -1.67 -2.47
N LYS A 194 2.22 -1.34 -1.33
CA LYS A 194 2.61 0.02 -0.95
C LYS A 194 4.07 0.22 -1.33
N VAL A 195 4.32 1.08 -2.30
CA VAL A 195 5.66 1.50 -2.72
C VAL A 195 5.99 2.83 -2.06
N LEU A 196 7.07 2.88 -1.29
CA LEU A 196 7.54 4.08 -0.62
C LEU A 196 8.50 4.84 -1.55
N SER A 197 8.30 6.15 -1.69
CA SER A 197 9.17 7.02 -2.46
C SER A 197 10.35 7.50 -1.61
N LYS A 198 11.55 7.54 -2.20
CA LYS A 198 12.74 8.18 -1.61
C LYS A 198 12.66 9.71 -1.61
N ASN A 199 11.78 10.29 -2.41
CA ASN A 199 11.67 11.75 -2.51
C ASN A 199 10.96 12.30 -1.26
N GLY A 200 11.74 12.81 -0.30
CA GLY A 200 11.23 13.60 0.83
C GLY A 200 11.12 12.90 2.18
N ARG A 201 11.73 11.73 2.38
CA ARG A 201 11.91 11.10 3.71
C ARG A 201 13.38 10.95 4.01
N GLN A 202 13.81 11.45 5.18
CA GLN A 202 15.18 11.34 5.66
C GLN A 202 15.53 9.89 6.07
N ASP A 203 14.52 9.13 6.55
CA ASP A 203 14.66 7.72 6.96
C ASP A 203 13.52 6.84 6.40
N VAL A 204 13.66 6.39 5.14
CA VAL A 204 12.72 5.43 4.54
C VAL A 204 12.97 4.01 5.08
N GLU A 205 14.21 3.68 5.44
CA GLU A 205 14.59 2.34 5.88
C GLU A 205 14.01 2.05 7.27
N GLY A 206 14.21 2.93 8.25
CA GLY A 206 13.65 2.80 9.58
C GLY A 206 12.13 2.76 9.56
N ALA A 207 11.48 3.49 8.63
CA ALA A 207 10.04 3.40 8.45
C ALA A 207 9.58 2.02 7.96
N VAL A 208 10.35 1.36 7.08
CA VAL A 208 10.04 -0.01 6.61
C VAL A 208 10.28 -1.02 7.72
N VAL A 209 11.41 -0.89 8.42
CA VAL A 209 11.77 -1.75 9.56
C VAL A 209 10.69 -1.65 10.63
N ALA A 210 10.31 -0.44 11.04
CA ALA A 210 9.22 -0.24 11.99
C ALA A 210 7.90 -0.84 11.49
N GLU A 211 7.52 -0.60 10.23
CA GLU A 211 6.27 -1.12 9.67
C GLU A 211 6.27 -2.64 9.51
N VAL A 212 7.41 -3.30 9.32
CA VAL A 212 7.51 -4.76 9.24
C VAL A 212 7.62 -5.38 10.63
N GLU A 213 8.58 -4.95 11.45
CA GLU A 213 8.89 -5.57 12.74
C GLU A 213 7.80 -5.34 13.79
N ILE A 214 7.22 -4.13 13.85
CA ILE A 214 6.16 -3.83 14.82
C ILE A 214 4.84 -4.44 14.36
N LEU A 215 4.51 -4.40 13.06
CA LEU A 215 3.24 -4.91 12.55
C LEU A 215 3.18 -6.43 12.47
N PHE A 216 4.29 -7.08 12.11
CA PHE A 216 4.34 -8.53 11.90
C PHE A 216 3.71 -9.33 13.04
N PRO A 217 4.11 -9.11 14.31
CA PRO A 217 3.68 -9.96 15.40
C PRO A 217 2.33 -9.50 15.98
N LEU A 218 1.79 -8.36 15.54
CA LEU A 218 0.46 -7.88 15.94
C LEU A 218 -0.66 -8.68 15.25
N ARG A 219 -1.65 -9.08 16.04
CA ARG A 219 -2.83 -9.81 15.58
C ARG A 219 -4.08 -9.23 16.24
N HIS A 220 -4.87 -8.51 15.45
CA HIS A 220 -6.11 -7.93 15.94
C HIS A 220 -7.11 -7.72 14.78
N PRO A 221 -8.43 -7.93 14.99
CA PRO A 221 -9.45 -7.73 13.97
C PRO A 221 -9.49 -6.32 13.38
N HIS A 222 -8.97 -5.32 14.09
CA HIS A 222 -8.95 -3.93 13.63
C HIS A 222 -7.55 -3.42 13.26
N ILE A 223 -6.59 -4.30 12.99
CA ILE A 223 -5.24 -3.97 12.49
C ILE A 223 -5.05 -4.62 11.12
N VAL A 224 -4.41 -3.93 10.18
CA VAL A 224 -4.09 -4.51 8.87
C VAL A 224 -3.13 -5.68 8.98
N ARG A 225 -3.19 -6.64 8.05
CA ARG A 225 -2.32 -7.82 8.07
C ARG A 225 -1.26 -7.69 6.99
N LEU A 226 -0.01 -7.82 7.42
CA LEU A 226 1.16 -7.88 6.56
C LEU A 226 1.21 -9.24 5.85
N VAL A 227 1.41 -9.22 4.53
CA VAL A 227 1.62 -10.40 3.67
C VAL A 227 3.11 -10.59 3.38
N GLY A 228 3.83 -9.49 3.19
CA GLY A 228 5.26 -9.55 2.85
C GLY A 228 5.85 -8.17 2.64
N TRP A 229 7.13 -8.17 2.28
CA TRP A 229 7.87 -6.95 1.96
C TRP A 229 8.90 -7.24 0.87
N CYS A 230 9.32 -6.20 0.17
CA CYS A 230 10.44 -6.24 -0.76
C CYS A 230 11.39 -5.06 -0.47
N SER A 231 12.65 -5.39 -0.31
CA SER A 231 13.77 -4.46 -0.09
C SER A 231 14.85 -4.57 -1.18
N GLU A 232 14.53 -5.25 -2.28
CA GLU A 232 15.41 -5.31 -3.45
C GLU A 232 15.48 -3.94 -4.13
N GLU A 233 16.63 -3.65 -4.75
CA GLU A 233 16.91 -2.41 -5.48
C GLU A 233 16.79 -1.13 -4.61
N GLN A 234 16.28 -0.06 -5.23
CA GLN A 234 16.04 1.23 -4.62
C GLN A 234 14.64 1.35 -4.02
N ASP A 235 13.74 0.43 -4.32
CA ASP A 235 12.36 0.51 -3.85
C ASP A 235 12.21 -0.09 -2.46
N ARG A 236 11.26 0.47 -1.71
CA ARG A 236 10.86 -0.05 -0.41
C ARG A 236 9.39 -0.34 -0.46
N ILE A 237 9.08 -1.64 -0.45
CA ILE A 237 7.74 -2.13 -0.76
C ILE A 237 7.21 -2.94 0.39
N ILE A 238 5.97 -2.68 0.76
CA ILE A 238 5.25 -3.37 1.82
C ILE A 238 3.95 -3.90 1.24
N VAL A 239 3.63 -5.16 1.52
CA VAL A 239 2.50 -5.87 0.93
C VAL A 239 1.49 -6.25 2.00
N TYR A 240 0.25 -5.85 1.81
CA TYR A 240 -0.87 -6.10 2.72
C TYR A 240 -1.94 -6.97 2.06
N HIS A 241 -2.80 -7.58 2.86
CA HIS A 241 -4.04 -8.17 2.34
C HIS A 241 -4.97 -7.06 1.82
N HIS A 242 -5.38 -7.16 0.54
CA HIS A 242 -6.25 -6.17 -0.09
C HIS A 242 -7.66 -6.11 0.54
N GLU A 243 -8.16 -7.24 1.04
CA GLU A 243 -9.48 -7.34 1.68
C GLU A 243 -9.66 -6.34 2.83
N HIS A 244 -8.58 -6.02 3.55
CA HIS A 244 -8.59 -5.08 4.67
C HIS A 244 -8.81 -3.62 4.26
N MET A 245 -8.88 -3.32 2.97
CA MET A 245 -9.02 -1.97 2.44
C MET A 245 -9.92 -1.89 1.21
N SER A 246 -10.80 -2.86 1.00
CA SER A 246 -11.69 -2.91 -0.17
C SER A 246 -12.62 -1.69 -0.29
N ASN A 247 -12.91 -1.01 0.82
CA ASN A 247 -13.70 0.22 0.85
C ASN A 247 -12.83 1.50 0.97
N GLY A 248 -11.51 1.41 0.82
CA GLY A 248 -10.61 2.56 0.87
C GLY A 248 -10.40 3.11 2.29
N THR A 249 -10.08 4.42 2.39
CA THR A 249 -9.77 5.05 3.69
C THR A 249 -11.00 5.69 4.33
N LEU A 250 -11.02 5.82 5.66
CA LEU A 250 -12.05 6.57 6.37
C LEU A 250 -12.19 8.01 5.84
N ARG A 251 -11.07 8.66 5.49
CA ARG A 251 -11.08 10.01 4.90
C ARG A 251 -11.91 10.09 3.62
N ASP A 252 -11.84 9.09 2.74
CA ASP A 252 -12.63 9.04 1.49
C ASP A 252 -14.15 9.02 1.75
N HIS A 253 -14.54 8.63 2.97
CA HIS A 253 -15.94 8.61 3.41
C HIS A 253 -16.33 9.80 4.28
N LEU A 254 -15.38 10.49 4.90
CA LEU A 254 -15.64 11.71 5.67
C LEU A 254 -15.71 12.97 4.79
N LEU A 255 -14.88 13.07 3.76
CA LEU A 255 -14.84 14.24 2.88
C LEU A 255 -15.87 14.11 1.74
N ARG A 256 -16.75 15.11 1.59
CA ARG A 256 -17.59 15.27 0.38
C ARG A 256 -16.75 15.78 -0.79
N VAL A 257 -15.79 15.01 -1.27
CA VAL A 257 -15.11 15.36 -2.52
C VAL A 257 -16.05 15.01 -3.68
N ARG A 258 -16.80 16.02 -4.15
CA ARG A 258 -17.62 15.96 -5.38
C ARG A 258 -16.83 15.58 -6.65
N VAL A 259 -15.50 15.48 -6.57
CA VAL A 259 -14.60 15.42 -7.74
C VAL A 259 -14.35 13.98 -8.24
N ARG A 260 -14.33 12.96 -7.38
CA ARG A 260 -13.90 11.60 -7.82
C ARG A 260 -14.95 10.83 -8.64
N ALA A 261 -16.23 11.18 -8.53
CA ALA A 261 -17.31 10.51 -9.27
C ALA A 261 -17.35 10.81 -10.77
N ARG A 262 -16.61 11.82 -11.27
CA ARG A 262 -16.59 12.17 -12.70
C ARG A 262 -15.46 11.53 -13.51
N LEU A 263 -14.43 10.99 -12.87
CA LEU A 263 -13.23 10.48 -13.58
C LEU A 263 -13.24 8.97 -13.83
N ARG A 264 -14.03 8.19 -13.09
CA ARG A 264 -14.28 6.78 -13.37
C ARG A 264 -15.77 6.70 -13.74
N GLY A 265 -16.09 6.56 -15.02
CA GLY A 265 -17.46 6.48 -15.56
C GLY A 265 -18.23 5.25 -15.10
N GLY A 266 -18.34 5.04 -13.79
CA GLY A 266 -19.00 3.93 -13.12
C GLY A 266 -20.15 4.44 -12.25
N SER A 267 -21.31 3.82 -12.46
CA SER A 267 -22.60 4.05 -11.83
C SER A 267 -22.59 4.19 -10.30
N SER A 268 -23.43 5.10 -9.81
CA SER A 268 -24.06 5.15 -8.49
C SER A 268 -23.14 5.13 -7.26
N PHE A 269 -23.25 6.14 -6.41
CA PHE A 269 -22.66 6.14 -5.07
C PHE A 269 -23.05 4.83 -4.35
N SER A 270 -22.10 3.90 -4.18
CA SER A 270 -22.25 2.90 -3.12
C SER A 270 -22.48 3.68 -1.83
N SER A 271 -23.65 3.47 -1.23
CA SER A 271 -24.15 4.24 -0.10
C SER A 271 -23.33 3.91 1.14
N SER A 272 -22.17 4.58 1.28
CA SER A 272 -21.28 4.42 2.44
C SER A 272 -22.08 4.50 3.75
N PRO A 273 -22.11 3.42 4.57
CA PRO A 273 -22.72 3.41 5.90
C PRO A 273 -22.17 4.53 6.78
N VAL A 274 -20.86 4.79 6.67
CA VAL A 274 -20.16 5.87 7.39
C VAL A 274 -20.73 7.24 7.00
N ARG A 275 -21.08 7.46 5.73
CA ARG A 275 -21.73 8.71 5.30
C ARG A 275 -23.19 8.81 5.72
N SER A 276 -23.88 7.69 5.84
CA SER A 276 -25.34 7.61 5.96
C SER A 276 -25.87 7.45 7.37
N THR A 277 -25.07 6.93 8.32
CA THR A 277 -25.53 6.63 9.69
C THR A 277 -24.55 7.06 10.77
N TRP A 278 -25.07 7.51 11.92
CA TRP A 278 -24.25 7.75 13.12
C TRP A 278 -23.72 6.44 13.71
N LYS A 279 -24.51 5.37 13.65
CA LYS A 279 -24.12 4.04 14.09
C LYS A 279 -22.80 3.58 13.47
N ALA A 280 -22.70 3.59 12.14
CA ALA A 280 -21.49 3.15 11.44
C ALA A 280 -20.25 4.00 11.80
N ARG A 281 -20.44 5.31 12.05
CA ARG A 281 -19.34 6.18 12.50
C ARG A 281 -18.84 5.80 13.89
N VAL A 282 -19.74 5.51 14.81
CA VAL A 282 -19.38 5.07 16.17
C VAL A 282 -18.77 3.67 16.14
N GLU A 283 -19.24 2.76 15.28
CA GLU A 283 -18.63 1.43 15.09
C GLU A 283 -17.19 1.53 14.56
N VAL A 284 -16.94 2.41 13.59
CA VAL A 284 -15.59 2.68 13.07
C VAL A 284 -14.69 3.28 14.16
N LEU A 285 -15.17 4.25 14.93
CA LEU A 285 -14.40 4.83 16.03
C LEU A 285 -14.08 3.77 17.09
N LEU A 286 -15.06 2.98 17.49
CA LEU A 286 -14.90 1.92 18.49
C LEU A 286 -13.88 0.87 18.03
N GLY A 287 -13.97 0.41 16.78
CA GLY A 287 -13.02 -0.57 16.24
C GLY A 287 -11.59 -0.02 16.15
N ALA A 288 -11.43 1.23 15.70
CA ALA A 288 -10.12 1.89 15.69
C ALA A 288 -9.56 2.07 17.12
N SER A 289 -10.38 2.48 18.09
CA SER A 289 -9.97 2.61 19.49
C SER A 289 -9.56 1.27 20.10
N ARG A 290 -10.24 0.16 19.76
CA ARG A 290 -9.83 -1.19 20.19
C ARG A 290 -8.48 -1.60 19.62
N ALA A 291 -8.19 -1.23 18.37
CA ALA A 291 -6.86 -1.46 17.78
C ALA A 291 -5.79 -0.72 18.58
N ILE A 292 -5.98 0.58 18.86
CA ILE A 292 -5.02 1.40 19.60
C ILE A 292 -4.86 0.89 21.05
N GLU A 293 -5.94 0.52 21.71
CA GLU A 293 -5.90 -0.10 23.04
C GLU A 293 -5.06 -1.38 23.04
N HIS A 294 -5.21 -2.24 22.02
CA HIS A 294 -4.38 -3.43 21.85
C HIS A 294 -2.91 -3.06 21.64
N LEU A 295 -2.61 -2.05 20.80
CA LEU A 295 -1.23 -1.57 20.62
C LEU A 295 -0.60 -1.14 21.95
N HIS A 296 -1.31 -0.33 22.74
CA HIS A 296 -0.81 0.16 24.02
C HIS A 296 -0.55 -0.97 25.02
N ARG A 297 -1.40 -2.01 25.05
CA ARG A 297 -1.14 -3.23 25.84
C ARG A 297 0.12 -3.98 25.40
N CYS A 298 0.47 -3.91 24.12
CA CYS A 298 1.70 -4.48 23.58
C CYS A 298 2.92 -3.55 23.72
N GLY A 299 2.79 -2.42 24.41
CA GLY A 299 3.86 -1.42 24.52
C GLY A 299 4.14 -0.66 23.21
N VAL A 300 3.21 -0.69 22.25
CA VAL A 300 3.37 -0.02 20.95
C VAL A 300 2.65 1.32 20.92
N ILE A 301 3.37 2.39 20.55
CA ILE A 301 2.77 3.69 20.22
C ILE A 301 2.80 3.89 18.71
N HIS A 302 1.64 4.09 18.09
CA HIS A 302 1.53 4.20 16.63
C HIS A 302 2.06 5.52 16.05
N ARG A 303 1.94 6.64 16.78
CA ARG A 303 2.36 8.01 16.40
C ARG A 303 1.79 8.63 15.11
N ASN A 304 0.96 7.90 14.35
CA ASN A 304 0.39 8.40 13.08
C ASN A 304 -1.07 7.93 12.88
N VAL A 305 -1.88 7.96 13.93
CA VAL A 305 -3.31 7.64 13.85
C VAL A 305 -4.03 8.79 13.14
N THR A 306 -4.51 8.54 11.92
CA THR A 306 -5.24 9.53 11.12
C THR A 306 -6.38 8.88 10.34
N SER A 307 -7.31 9.68 9.84
CA SER A 307 -8.40 9.21 8.95
C SER A 307 -7.91 8.57 7.64
N PHE A 308 -6.65 8.77 7.25
CA PHE A 308 -6.05 8.08 6.10
C PHE A 308 -5.52 6.69 6.43
N ASN A 309 -5.08 6.52 7.68
CA ASN A 309 -4.48 5.29 8.20
C ASN A 309 -5.52 4.38 8.86
N ILE A 310 -6.80 4.78 8.83
CA ILE A 310 -7.95 3.91 9.15
C ILE A 310 -8.55 3.47 7.82
N LEU A 311 -8.26 2.23 7.42
CA LEU A 311 -8.83 1.60 6.23
C LEU A 311 -10.16 0.94 6.57
N LEU A 312 -11.00 0.72 5.56
CA LEU A 312 -12.28 0.04 5.69
C LEU A 312 -12.27 -1.22 4.84
N ASP A 313 -12.50 -2.37 5.47
CA ASP A 313 -12.60 -3.65 4.77
C ASP A 313 -13.97 -3.80 4.08
N GLY A 314 -14.17 -4.92 3.37
CA GLY A 314 -15.43 -5.21 2.66
C GLY A 314 -16.69 -5.16 3.53
N SER A 315 -16.56 -5.39 4.84
CA SER A 315 -17.65 -5.33 5.82
C SER A 315 -17.84 -3.96 6.48
N TRP A 316 -17.06 -2.95 6.04
CA TRP A 316 -16.97 -1.62 6.64
C TRP A 316 -16.34 -1.58 8.04
N ALA A 317 -15.68 -2.67 8.46
CA ALA A 317 -14.93 -2.68 9.70
C ALA A 317 -13.60 -1.91 9.54
N PRO A 318 -13.18 -1.15 10.56
CA PRO A 318 -11.94 -0.39 10.51
C PRO A 318 -10.71 -1.29 10.64
N ARG A 319 -9.66 -0.97 9.88
CA ARG A 319 -8.34 -1.60 9.94
C ARG A 319 -7.27 -0.51 10.04
N LEU A 320 -6.58 -0.44 11.17
CA LEU A 320 -5.49 0.51 11.41
C LEU A 320 -4.25 0.10 10.63
N SER A 321 -3.63 1.05 9.92
CA SER A 321 -2.44 0.90 9.06
C SER A 321 -1.45 2.05 9.28
N GLY A 322 -0.29 2.03 8.60
CA GLY A 322 0.65 3.16 8.62
C GLY A 322 1.62 3.12 9.80
N PHE A 323 2.17 1.95 10.07
CA PHE A 323 3.05 1.66 11.21
C PHE A 323 4.49 2.16 11.02
N GLY A 324 4.83 2.76 9.88
CA GLY A 324 6.19 3.24 9.62
C GLY A 324 6.67 4.43 10.48
N GLN A 325 5.87 4.85 11.46
CA GLN A 325 6.29 5.78 12.51
C GLN A 325 6.04 5.19 13.91
N ALA A 326 5.61 3.93 14.02
CA ALA A 326 5.35 3.32 15.32
C ALA A 326 6.66 3.08 16.09
N ILE A 327 6.57 3.00 17.42
CA ILE A 327 7.67 2.63 18.31
C ILE A 327 7.21 1.59 19.32
N LEU A 328 8.17 0.80 19.79
CA LEU A 328 8.01 -0.08 20.94
C LEU A 328 8.63 0.60 22.16
N LEU A 329 7.88 0.68 23.26
CA LEU A 329 8.38 1.18 24.53
C LEU A 329 9.20 0.09 25.22
N ALA A 330 10.38 0.46 25.72
CA ALA A 330 11.24 -0.46 26.47
C ALA A 330 10.67 -0.80 27.86
N ALA A 331 9.92 0.13 28.48
CA ALA A 331 9.22 -0.09 29.75
C ALA A 331 7.94 0.78 29.86
N PRO A 332 6.96 0.40 30.69
CA PRO A 332 5.80 1.24 30.99
C PRO A 332 6.24 2.55 31.67
N GLY A 333 5.95 3.70 31.05
CA GLY A 333 6.28 5.03 31.60
C GLY A 333 7.61 5.61 31.11
N ASP A 334 8.32 4.93 30.21
CA ASP A 334 9.57 5.44 29.66
C ASP A 334 9.30 6.62 28.71
N GLN A 335 9.90 7.78 29.00
CA GLN A 335 9.89 8.92 28.09
C GLN A 335 10.94 8.67 27.01
N VAL A 336 10.50 8.21 25.84
CA VAL A 336 11.41 8.02 24.72
C VAL A 336 11.69 9.38 24.09
N ASP A 337 12.89 9.90 24.31
CA ASP A 337 13.41 11.12 23.70
C ASP A 337 13.54 10.89 22.18
N THR A 338 12.44 11.08 21.46
CA THR A 338 12.28 10.73 20.05
C THR A 338 11.88 11.95 19.25
N GLU A 339 12.43 12.05 18.04
CA GLU A 339 12.07 13.06 17.05
C GLU A 339 10.53 13.17 16.92
N VAL A 340 10.01 14.41 16.90
CA VAL A 340 8.59 14.70 16.73
C VAL A 340 8.15 14.31 15.32
N VAL A 341 7.54 13.13 15.21
CA VAL A 341 6.99 12.61 13.95
C VAL A 341 5.47 12.54 14.00
N GLY A 342 4.84 12.69 12.83
CA GLY A 342 3.40 12.50 12.68
C GLY A 342 2.82 13.37 11.57
N THR A 343 1.51 13.23 11.34
CA THR A 343 0.81 14.17 10.46
C THR A 343 0.58 15.48 11.23
N PRO A 344 1.07 16.66 10.78
CA PRO A 344 1.14 17.86 11.60
C PRO A 344 -0.15 18.22 12.35
N ALA A 345 -1.33 18.11 11.71
CA ALA A 345 -2.62 18.42 12.34
C ALA A 345 -3.09 17.42 13.43
N TYR A 346 -2.42 16.28 13.56
CA TYR A 346 -2.76 15.18 14.48
C TYR A 346 -1.70 14.96 15.56
N VAL A 347 -0.54 15.62 15.46
CA VAL A 347 0.53 15.54 16.47
C VAL A 347 0.02 16.11 17.78
N ASP A 348 0.27 15.37 18.86
CA ASP A 348 -0.10 15.74 20.22
C ASP A 348 0.55 17.09 20.61
N PRO A 349 -0.21 18.06 21.15
CA PRO A 349 0.33 19.39 21.46
C PRO A 349 1.38 19.37 22.57
N GLU A 350 1.37 18.39 23.48
CA GLU A 350 2.41 18.20 24.49
C GLU A 350 3.68 17.65 23.84
N TYR A 351 3.53 16.66 22.97
CA TYR A 351 4.63 16.14 22.14
C TYR A 351 5.20 17.20 21.19
N ARG A 352 4.36 18.14 20.73
CA ARG A 352 4.74 19.28 19.90
C ARG A 352 5.18 20.50 20.70
N ARG A 353 5.07 20.55 22.03
CA ARG A 353 5.45 21.75 22.82
C ARG A 353 6.96 21.97 22.93
N THR A 354 7.75 21.09 22.32
CA THR A 354 9.11 21.40 21.88
C THR A 354 9.17 22.33 20.65
N GLU A 355 8.05 22.64 19.95
CA GLU A 355 7.85 23.73 18.96
C GLU A 355 6.36 23.95 18.50
N CYS A 356 5.60 24.80 19.23
CA CYS A 356 4.38 25.62 18.90
C CYS A 356 3.11 25.07 18.12
N MET A 357 2.05 25.88 18.01
CA MET A 357 0.69 25.63 18.58
C MET A 357 -0.55 25.53 17.62
N ASP A 358 -1.64 24.96 18.16
CA ASP A 358 -3.12 25.02 18.00
C ASP A 358 -3.89 25.58 16.76
N SER A 359 -4.85 24.77 16.27
CA SER A 359 -6.07 25.25 15.57
C SER A 359 -7.31 24.35 15.76
N VAL A 360 -7.15 23.02 15.87
CA VAL A 360 -8.28 22.07 16.04
C VAL A 360 -8.87 22.09 17.45
N LEU A 361 -8.02 22.30 18.46
CA LEU A 361 -8.38 22.38 19.88
C LEU A 361 -9.37 23.50 20.19
N LEU A 362 -9.21 24.66 19.53
CA LEU A 362 -10.07 25.82 19.71
C LEU A 362 -11.48 25.59 19.16
N ALA A 363 -11.64 24.78 18.11
CA ALA A 363 -12.93 24.48 17.52
C ALA A 363 -13.78 23.54 18.38
N ILE A 364 -13.14 22.57 19.07
CA ILE A 364 -13.81 21.61 19.96
C ILE A 364 -14.14 22.26 21.31
N ARG A 365 -13.18 22.98 21.93
CA ARG A 365 -13.37 23.68 23.21
C ARG A 365 -14.46 24.75 23.18
N ASN A 366 -14.67 25.41 22.03
CA ASN A 366 -15.67 26.47 21.90
C ASN A 366 -17.13 25.97 21.78
N ARG A 367 -17.40 24.69 22.07
CA ARG A 367 -18.74 24.06 22.00
C ARG A 367 -19.51 24.29 20.69
N LYS A 368 -18.81 24.64 19.60
CA LYS A 368 -19.34 24.67 18.24
C LYS A 368 -19.36 23.27 17.62
N LEU A 369 -19.69 22.25 18.42
CA LEU A 369 -19.86 20.86 17.98
C LEU A 369 -20.86 20.75 16.83
N ARG A 370 -21.88 21.63 16.81
CA ARG A 370 -22.87 21.76 15.74
C ARG A 370 -22.27 22.17 14.39
N ASP A 371 -21.15 22.90 14.40
CA ASP A 371 -20.47 23.40 13.20
C ASP A 371 -19.26 22.52 12.81
N VAL A 372 -18.57 21.92 13.79
CA VAL A 372 -17.41 21.00 13.60
C VAL A 372 -17.86 19.62 13.15
N MET A 373 -19.03 19.14 13.61
CA MET A 373 -19.71 17.98 13.03
C MET A 373 -20.39 18.42 11.73
N VAL A 374 -19.58 18.75 10.73
CA VAL A 374 -19.99 19.15 9.37
C VAL A 374 -21.19 18.30 8.90
N ARG A 375 -22.39 18.87 9.03
CA ARG A 375 -23.73 18.33 8.72
C ARG A 375 -23.80 16.96 8.02
N ARG A 376 -24.52 16.02 8.68
CA ARG A 376 -25.38 14.87 8.20
C ARG A 376 -24.91 13.47 8.64
N PRO A 377 -25.81 12.51 8.99
CA PRO A 377 -27.29 12.44 8.84
C PRO A 377 -28.10 13.12 9.97
N ALA A 378 -29.43 13.23 9.81
CA ALA A 378 -30.33 13.71 10.87
C ALA A 378 -30.24 12.76 12.07
N ALA A 379 -30.04 13.31 13.27
CA ALA A 379 -29.94 12.55 14.51
C ALA A 379 -31.29 12.51 15.24
N THR A 380 -31.68 11.36 15.74
CA THR A 380 -32.75 11.25 16.74
C THR A 380 -32.28 11.80 18.10
N PRO A 381 -33.18 12.13 19.04
CA PRO A 381 -32.79 12.60 20.38
C PRO A 381 -31.82 11.65 21.12
N ARG A 382 -32.01 10.32 21.02
CA ARG A 382 -31.07 9.33 21.58
C ARG A 382 -29.73 9.30 20.86
N GLN A 383 -29.72 9.46 19.54
CA GLN A 383 -28.47 9.61 18.81
C GLN A 383 -27.75 10.88 19.25
N LEU A 384 -28.45 11.96 19.57
CA LEU A 384 -27.84 13.17 20.10
C LEU A 384 -27.13 12.90 21.44
N GLU A 385 -27.77 12.20 22.38
CA GLU A 385 -27.16 11.80 23.66
C GLU A 385 -25.88 10.96 23.44
N ALA A 386 -25.94 9.95 22.56
CA ALA A 386 -24.77 9.15 22.21
C ALA A 386 -23.65 9.99 21.58
N LEU A 387 -24.01 10.97 20.73
CA LEU A 387 -23.05 11.87 20.09
C LEU A 387 -22.45 12.88 21.07
N GLU A 388 -23.20 13.33 22.08
CA GLU A 388 -22.68 14.16 23.18
C GLU A 388 -21.63 13.38 23.98
N LEU A 389 -21.87 12.10 24.26
CA LEU A 389 -20.87 11.25 24.91
C LEU A 389 -19.61 11.07 24.04
N VAL A 390 -19.78 10.81 22.75
CA VAL A 390 -18.65 10.70 21.79
C VAL A 390 -17.86 12.02 21.75
N ALA A 391 -18.56 13.15 21.71
CA ALA A 391 -17.97 14.48 21.69
C ALA A 391 -17.19 14.80 22.96
N HIS A 392 -17.78 14.52 24.12
CA HIS A 392 -17.11 14.71 25.42
C HIS A 392 -15.87 13.81 25.54
N THR A 393 -15.97 12.55 25.10
CA THR A 393 -14.81 11.64 25.07
C THR A 393 -13.70 12.21 24.18
N ALA A 394 -14.04 12.73 23.00
CA ALA A 394 -13.08 13.35 22.10
C ALA A 394 -12.44 14.61 22.70
N GLU A 395 -13.20 15.42 23.44
CA GLU A 395 -12.69 16.60 24.15
C GLU A 395 -11.66 16.20 25.22
N CYS A 396 -11.96 15.19 26.03
CA CYS A 396 -11.01 14.68 27.05
C CYS A 396 -9.72 14.13 26.42
N CYS A 397 -9.82 13.45 25.27
CA CYS A 397 -8.64 12.96 24.54
C CYS A 397 -7.73 14.09 24.02
N LEU A 398 -8.22 15.34 23.97
CA LEU A 398 -7.50 16.48 23.44
C LEU A 398 -6.98 17.42 24.53
N PHE A 399 -7.02 17.02 25.81
CA PHE A 399 -6.43 17.84 26.86
C PHE A 399 -4.95 18.13 26.61
N SER A 400 -4.50 19.30 27.07
CA SER A 400 -3.16 19.80 26.79
C SER A 400 -2.09 19.00 27.52
N ASP A 401 -2.41 18.50 28.71
CA ASP A 401 -1.57 17.65 29.56
C ASP A 401 -2.00 16.19 29.34
N GLY A 402 -1.06 15.30 29.07
CA GLY A 402 -1.31 13.88 28.82
C GLY A 402 -1.87 13.15 30.04
N ASN A 403 -1.57 13.61 31.26
CA ASN A 403 -2.08 13.00 32.49
C ASN A 403 -3.57 13.22 32.69
N ASP A 404 -4.13 14.27 32.09
CA ASP A 404 -5.57 14.54 32.12
C ASP A 404 -6.33 13.72 31.07
N ARG A 405 -5.63 13.15 30.07
CA ARG A 405 -6.24 12.40 28.98
C ARG A 405 -6.69 11.01 29.46
N PRO A 406 -7.84 10.51 28.99
CA PRO A 406 -8.30 9.18 29.37
C PRO A 406 -7.40 8.09 28.78
N ALA A 407 -7.24 6.99 29.52
CA ALA A 407 -6.66 5.77 28.95
C ALA A 407 -7.55 5.24 27.81
N MET A 408 -6.94 4.56 26.85
CA MET A 408 -7.68 4.01 25.70
C MET A 408 -8.79 3.02 26.11
N SER A 409 -8.66 2.34 27.25
CA SER A 409 -9.71 1.49 27.81
C SER A 409 -10.97 2.28 28.19
N ASN A 410 -10.81 3.48 28.77
CA ASN A 410 -11.93 4.38 29.05
C ASN A 410 -12.56 4.90 27.75
N VAL A 411 -11.75 5.22 26.74
CA VAL A 411 -12.26 5.63 25.42
C VAL A 411 -13.08 4.52 24.77
N VAL A 412 -12.59 3.28 24.79
CA VAL A 412 -13.32 2.10 24.27
C VAL A 412 -14.63 1.89 25.03
N ALA A 413 -14.62 1.99 26.37
CA ALA A 413 -15.82 1.86 27.19
C ALA A 413 -16.87 2.92 26.87
N ASN A 414 -16.47 4.19 26.72
CA ASN A 414 -17.37 5.28 26.38
C ASN A 414 -17.98 5.11 24.99
N LEU A 415 -17.18 4.71 23.99
CA LEU A 415 -17.67 4.45 22.63
C LEU A 415 -18.59 3.23 22.55
N ALA A 416 -18.30 2.17 23.33
CA ALA A 416 -19.19 1.01 23.44
C ALA A 416 -20.53 1.38 24.08
N ARG A 417 -20.52 2.24 25.11
CA ARG A 417 -21.73 2.79 25.71
C ARG A 417 -22.53 3.64 24.72
N ALA A 418 -21.87 4.53 23.98
CA ALA A 418 -22.51 5.33 22.93
C ALA A 418 -23.18 4.44 21.86
N LEU A 419 -22.50 3.37 21.43
CA LEU A 419 -23.07 2.41 20.48
C LEU A 419 -24.29 1.66 21.05
N THR A 420 -24.26 1.34 22.34
CA THR A 420 -25.39 0.71 23.05
C THR A 420 -26.60 1.64 23.09
N ILE A 421 -26.41 2.93 23.39
CA ILE A 421 -27.46 3.96 23.37
C ILE A 421 -28.10 4.03 21.97
N ILE A 422 -27.29 4.01 20.90
CA ILE A 422 -27.78 4.03 19.52
C ILE A 422 -28.61 2.78 19.17
N ASN A 423 -28.22 1.61 19.67
CA ASN A 423 -28.86 0.33 19.34
C ASN A 423 -30.12 0.02 20.18
N THR A 424 -30.34 0.72 21.30
CA THR A 424 -31.47 0.45 22.19
C THR A 424 -32.77 0.92 21.52
N LYS A 425 -33.61 -0.03 21.09
CA LYS A 425 -34.96 0.26 20.57
C LYS A 425 -35.82 0.92 21.67
N GLN A 426 -36.75 1.79 21.28
CA GLN A 426 -37.84 2.18 22.16
C GLN A 426 -38.65 0.92 22.45
N SER A 427 -38.60 0.40 23.67
CA SER A 427 -39.77 -0.28 24.22
C SER A 427 -40.88 0.76 24.19
N ALA A 428 -41.84 0.57 23.30
CA ALA A 428 -43.06 1.36 23.30
C ALA A 428 -43.66 1.22 24.70
N ILE A 429 -43.73 2.32 25.44
CA ILE A 429 -44.69 2.45 26.51
C ILE A 429 -46.02 2.62 25.75
N SER A 430 -46.68 1.49 25.52
CA SER A 430 -48.06 1.39 25.04
C SER A 430 -49.02 1.87 26.11
#